data_AF-A0A9P7CJJ2-F1
#
_entry.id   AF-A0A9P7CJJ2-F1
#
_cell.length_a   1.000
_cell.length_b   1.000
_cell.length_c   1.000
_cell.angle_alpha   90.00
_cell.angle_beta   90.00
_cell.angle_gamma   90.00
#
_symmetry.space_group_name_H-M   'P 1'
#
loop_
_entity.id
_entity.type
_entity.pdbx_description
1 polymer ?
#
loop_
_entity_poly.entity_id
_entity_poly.type
_entity_poly.pdbx_seq_one_letter_code
_entity_poly.pdbx_strand_id
1 'polypeptide(L)'
;MPCKERLRQLIPTRFPDPDCVYCDGVYSEEHFVWSCPFKHEIWQTISSRFFGDPAKLTYSLIQLPPSLSVTYLDIIAYVLLSLWQLHWKFIFEDHEFWPQEVVARATRQILKIHKENNSRLLQG
;
A
#
# COMPACT_ATOMS: atom_id res chain seq x y z
N MET A 1 2.82 6.33 -10.30
CA MET A 1 1.41 5.87 -10.21
C MET A 1 0.48 6.98 -10.70
N PRO A 2 -0.77 6.74 -11.16
CA PRO A 2 -1.73 7.83 -11.29
C PRO A 2 -1.87 8.54 -9.93
N CYS A 3 -1.56 9.83 -9.87
CA CYS A 3 -1.64 10.62 -8.64
C CYS A 3 -2.87 11.53 -8.70
N LYS A 4 -3.42 11.93 -7.54
CA LYS A 4 -4.57 12.86 -7.45
C LYS A 4 -4.30 14.16 -8.21
N GLU A 5 -3.04 14.60 -8.27
CA GLU A 5 -2.61 15.75 -9.08
C GLU A 5 -2.90 15.56 -10.59
N ARG A 6 -2.60 14.38 -11.15
CA ARG A 6 -2.98 14.06 -12.54
C ARG A 6 -4.50 14.00 -12.71
N LEU A 7 -5.24 13.53 -11.71
CA LEU A 7 -6.70 13.55 -11.77
C LEU A 7 -7.28 14.95 -11.70
N ARG A 8 -6.68 15.85 -10.93
CA ARG A 8 -7.05 17.27 -10.90
C ARG A 8 -6.84 17.93 -12.27
N GLN A 9 -5.75 17.59 -12.97
CA GLN A 9 -5.54 18.09 -14.33
C GLN A 9 -6.60 17.56 -15.32
N LEU A 10 -7.06 16.32 -15.15
CA LEU A 10 -8.02 15.68 -16.06
C LEU A 10 -9.48 16.01 -15.74
N ILE A 11 -9.84 16.13 -14.45
CA ILE A 11 -11.21 16.31 -13.97
C ILE A 11 -11.23 17.29 -12.77
N PRO A 12 -10.91 18.58 -12.99
CA PRO A 12 -10.74 19.56 -11.92
C PRO A 12 -12.01 19.82 -11.10
N THR A 13 -13.20 19.65 -11.70
CA THR A 13 -14.48 19.83 -11.01
C THR A 13 -14.73 18.77 -9.94
N ARG A 14 -14.22 17.55 -10.13
CA ARG A 14 -14.37 16.43 -9.18
C ARG A 14 -13.24 16.40 -8.15
N PHE A 15 -12.09 16.98 -8.47
CA PHE A 15 -10.91 17.03 -7.61
C PHE A 15 -10.38 18.46 -7.45
N PRO A 16 -11.17 19.37 -6.84
CA PRO A 16 -10.77 20.77 -6.69
C PRO A 16 -9.66 20.95 -5.66
N ASP A 17 -9.63 20.07 -4.65
CA ASP A 17 -8.78 20.21 -3.48
C ASP A 17 -7.45 19.44 -3.65
N PRO A 18 -6.28 20.09 -3.46
CA PRO A 18 -4.97 19.44 -3.50
C PRO A 18 -4.67 18.53 -2.31
N ASP A 19 -5.46 18.56 -1.25
CA ASP A 19 -5.11 17.95 0.03
C ASP A 19 -5.60 16.50 0.14
N CYS A 20 -5.03 15.78 1.09
CA CYS A 20 -5.35 14.40 1.34
C CYS A 20 -6.72 14.27 2.00
N VAL A 21 -7.63 13.56 1.33
CA VAL A 21 -8.99 13.28 1.82
C VAL A 21 -9.08 12.57 3.18
N TYR A 22 -7.95 12.06 3.71
CA TYR A 22 -7.90 11.37 4.99
C TYR A 22 -7.37 12.24 6.13
N CYS A 23 -6.46 13.18 5.86
CA CYS A 23 -5.70 13.87 6.91
C CYS A 23 -5.34 15.32 6.58
N ASP A 24 -5.89 15.87 5.50
CA ASP A 24 -5.70 17.24 5.03
C ASP A 24 -4.23 17.63 4.75
N GLY A 25 -3.34 16.63 4.64
CA GLY A 25 -1.94 16.83 4.27
C GLY A 25 -1.76 17.05 2.77
N VAL A 26 -0.68 17.75 2.39
CA VAL A 26 -0.34 17.99 0.97
C VAL A 26 -0.15 16.67 0.24
N TYR A 27 -0.88 16.48 -0.87
CA TYR A 27 -0.83 15.25 -1.64
C TYR A 27 0.47 15.16 -2.45
N SER A 28 1.26 14.12 -2.19
CA SER A 28 2.45 13.74 -2.95
C SER A 28 2.49 12.23 -3.16
N GLU A 29 3.39 11.71 -3.99
CA GLU A 29 3.55 10.25 -4.12
C GLU A 29 3.97 9.60 -2.79
N GLU A 30 4.86 10.25 -2.04
CA GLU A 30 5.24 9.79 -0.70
C GLU A 30 4.06 9.83 0.26
N HIS A 31 3.23 10.88 0.21
CA HIS A 31 2.05 10.97 1.05
C HIS A 31 1.02 9.90 0.73
N PHE A 32 0.80 9.64 -0.56
CA PHE A 32 -0.11 8.62 -1.04
C PHE A 32 0.27 7.22 -0.54
N VAL A 33 1.56 6.91 -0.55
CA VAL A 33 2.07 5.58 -0.20
C VAL A 33 2.38 5.46 1.29
N TRP A 34 3.09 6.43 1.88
CA TRP A 34 3.85 6.24 3.11
C TRP A 34 3.53 7.25 4.22
N SER A 35 3.60 8.56 3.96
CA SER A 35 3.62 9.58 5.01
C SER A 35 2.23 10.02 5.50
N CYS A 36 1.15 9.67 4.79
CA CYS A 36 -0.21 9.83 5.31
C CYS A 36 -0.40 8.96 6.57
N PRO A 37 -0.88 9.49 7.71
CA PRO A 37 -1.03 8.73 8.96
C PRO A 37 -1.82 7.42 8.81
N PHE A 38 -2.90 7.45 8.03
CA PHE A 38 -3.74 6.29 7.74
C PHE A 38 -3.01 5.23 6.91
N LYS A 39 -2.11 5.65 6.01
CA LYS A 39 -1.30 4.75 5.19
C LYS A 39 -0.10 4.24 5.97
N HIS A 40 0.47 5.09 6.82
CA HIS A 40 1.55 4.75 7.71
C HIS A 40 1.15 3.64 8.70
N GLU A 41 -0.07 3.69 9.26
CA GLU A 41 -0.60 2.64 10.13
C GLU A 41 -0.61 1.26 9.46
N ILE A 42 -0.95 1.21 8.16
CA ILE A 42 -0.94 -0.04 7.37
C ILE A 42 0.47 -0.59 7.32
N TRP A 43 1.45 0.26 6.99
CA TRP A 43 2.85 -0.15 6.93
C TRP A 43 3.40 -0.57 8.27
N GLN A 44 3.07 0.11 9.37
CA GLN A 44 3.45 -0.31 10.73
C GLN A 44 2.87 -1.69 11.09
N THR A 45 1.61 -1.92 10.72
CA THR A 45 0.94 -3.19 11.00
C THR A 45 1.51 -4.33 10.15
N ILE A 46 1.85 -4.07 8.89
CA ILE A 46 2.47 -5.08 8.02
C ILE A 46 3.92 -5.32 8.41
N SER A 47 4.67 -4.26 8.72
CA SER A 47 6.08 -4.35 9.12
C SER A 47 6.25 -5.21 10.37
N SER A 48 5.43 -4.96 11.40
CA SER A 48 5.40 -5.75 12.63
C SER A 48 5.02 -7.22 12.45
N ARG A 49 4.24 -7.56 11.40
CA ARG A 49 3.81 -8.94 11.14
C ARG A 49 4.80 -9.76 10.35
N PHE A 50 5.47 -9.15 9.37
CA PHE A 50 6.19 -9.88 8.33
C PHE A 50 7.69 -9.58 8.28
N PHE A 51 8.15 -8.50 8.91
CA PHE A 51 9.55 -8.10 8.88
C PHE A 51 10.20 -8.39 10.23
N GLY A 52 11.42 -8.92 10.21
CA GLY A 52 12.17 -9.20 11.43
C GLY A 52 12.59 -7.93 12.20
N ASP A 53 12.71 -6.82 11.47
CA ASP A 53 12.98 -5.49 12.03
C ASP A 53 12.05 -4.46 11.36
N PRO A 54 10.89 -4.17 11.97
CA PRO A 54 9.89 -3.26 11.41
C PRO A 54 10.40 -1.85 11.16
N ALA A 55 11.39 -1.40 11.94
CA ALA A 55 11.95 -0.05 11.85
C ALA A 55 12.80 0.16 10.59
N LYS A 56 13.22 -0.93 9.92
CA LYS A 56 13.97 -0.86 8.66
C LYS A 56 13.10 -0.58 7.46
N LEU A 57 11.78 -0.77 7.54
CA LEU A 57 10.91 -0.44 6.42
C LEU A 57 10.86 1.08 6.26
N THR A 58 11.24 1.57 5.09
CA THR A 58 11.24 3.00 4.75
C THR A 58 10.56 3.22 3.41
N TYR A 59 10.16 4.47 3.13
CA TYR A 59 9.65 4.84 1.82
C TYR A 59 10.64 4.54 0.68
N SER A 60 11.95 4.74 0.92
CA SER A 60 12.99 4.45 -0.08
C SER A 60 13.03 2.98 -0.48
N LEU A 61 12.84 2.04 0.46
CA LEU A 61 12.77 0.61 0.16
C LEU A 61 11.53 0.22 -0.65
N ILE A 62 10.44 0.98 -0.50
CA ILE A 62 9.22 0.78 -1.28
C ILE A 62 9.40 1.27 -2.72
N GLN A 63 10.10 2.40 -2.91
CA GLN A 63 10.31 3.02 -4.23
C GLN A 63 11.43 2.35 -5.05
N LEU A 64 12.57 2.09 -4.41
CA LEU A 64 13.70 1.39 -4.98
C LEU A 64 13.99 0.19 -4.08
N PRO A 65 13.35 -0.96 -4.30
CA PRO A 65 13.76 -2.15 -3.60
C PRO A 65 15.19 -2.50 -4.08
N PRO A 66 16.23 -2.44 -3.23
CA PRO A 66 17.52 -3.04 -3.56
C PRO A 66 17.35 -4.56 -3.64
N SER A 67 18.43 -5.34 -3.54
CA SER A 67 18.44 -6.82 -3.51
C SER A 67 17.67 -7.45 -2.33
N LEU A 68 16.41 -7.08 -2.15
CA LEU A 68 15.43 -7.66 -1.26
C LEU A 68 15.10 -9.06 -1.77
N SER A 69 14.79 -9.96 -0.83
CA SER A 69 14.29 -11.28 -1.21
C SER A 69 12.96 -11.16 -1.95
N VAL A 70 12.65 -12.14 -2.80
CA VAL A 70 11.36 -12.23 -3.50
C VAL A 70 10.19 -12.12 -2.53
N THR A 71 10.31 -12.73 -1.34
CA THR A 71 9.35 -12.62 -0.23
C THR A 71 9.09 -11.17 0.19
N TYR A 72 10.13 -10.35 0.34
CA TYR A 72 10.00 -8.94 0.73
C TYR A 72 9.31 -8.12 -0.36
N LEU A 73 9.68 -8.37 -1.62
CA LEU A 73 9.05 -7.74 -2.78
C LEU A 73 7.57 -8.09 -2.88
N ASP A 74 7.21 -9.36 -2.68
CA ASP A 74 5.82 -9.81 -2.67
C ASP A 74 5.01 -9.08 -1.59
N ILE A 75 5.55 -8.99 -0.36
CA ILE A 75 4.89 -8.27 0.73
C ILE A 75 4.63 -6.81 0.35
N ILE A 76 5.66 -6.08 -0.12
CA ILE A 76 5.52 -4.68 -0.53
C ILE A 76 4.50 -4.55 -1.66
N ALA A 77 4.57 -5.42 -2.67
CA ALA A 77 3.66 -5.40 -3.82
C ALA A 77 2.20 -5.63 -3.41
N TYR A 78 1.92 -6.59 -2.52
CA TYR A 78 0.54 -6.86 -2.07
C TYR A 78 -0.04 -5.75 -1.21
N VAL A 79 0.78 -5.07 -0.41
CA VAL A 79 0.34 -3.88 0.33
C VAL A 79 0.03 -2.75 -0.64
N LEU A 80 0.94 -2.43 -1.57
CA LEU A 80 0.73 -1.38 -2.57
C LEU A 80 -0.52 -1.64 -3.41
N LEU A 81 -0.73 -2.89 -3.85
CA LEU A 81 -1.90 -3.28 -4.63
C LEU A 81 -3.20 -3.11 -3.82
N SER A 82 -3.21 -3.57 -2.57
CA SER A 82 -4.39 -3.48 -1.71
C SER A 82 -4.72 -2.02 -1.36
N LEU A 83 -3.69 -1.22 -1.06
CA LEU A 83 -3.81 0.21 -0.79
C LEU A 83 -4.36 0.93 -2.01
N TRP A 84 -3.78 0.68 -3.18
CA TRP A 84 -4.22 1.26 -4.45
C TRP A 84 -5.69 0.97 -4.72
N GLN A 85 -6.09 -0.30 -4.68
CA GLN A 85 -7.45 -0.73 -4.96
C GLN A 85 -8.48 -0.08 -4.02
N LEU A 86 -8.24 -0.11 -2.71
CA LEU A 86 -9.17 0.44 -1.74
C LEU A 86 -9.20 1.97 -1.75
N HIS A 87 -8.06 2.62 -1.96
CA HIS A 87 -8.02 4.08 -2.12
C HIS A 87 -8.88 4.52 -3.30
N TRP A 88 -8.74 3.90 -4.47
CA TRP A 88 -9.51 4.31 -5.65
C TRP A 88 -10.97 3.94 -5.56
N LYS A 89 -11.29 2.85 -4.87
CA LYS A 89 -12.67 2.50 -4.56
C LYS A 89 -13.33 3.57 -3.69
N PHE A 90 -12.63 4.09 -2.69
CA PHE A 90 -13.11 5.23 -1.90
C PHE A 90 -13.33 6.47 -2.76
N ILE A 91 -12.34 6.83 -3.58
CA ILE A 91 -12.39 8.05 -4.39
C ILE A 91 -13.50 8.02 -5.47
N PHE A 92 -13.73 6.86 -6.10
CA PHE A 92 -14.63 6.78 -7.25
C PHE A 92 -15.99 6.13 -6.97
N GLU A 93 -16.09 5.29 -5.94
CA GLU A 93 -17.27 4.50 -5.60
C GLU A 93 -17.83 4.80 -4.20
N ASP A 94 -17.35 5.85 -3.53
CA ASP A 94 -17.76 6.26 -2.17
C ASP A 94 -17.64 5.14 -1.12
N HIS A 95 -16.72 4.20 -1.35
CA HIS A 95 -16.50 3.07 -0.45
C HIS A 95 -15.58 3.46 0.71
N GLU A 96 -16.02 3.32 1.97
CA GLU A 96 -15.22 3.69 3.13
C GLU A 96 -13.80 3.09 3.12
N PHE A 97 -12.80 3.92 3.42
CA PHE A 97 -11.41 3.48 3.49
C PHE A 97 -11.04 3.10 4.93
N TRP A 98 -10.80 1.81 5.16
CA TRP A 98 -10.35 1.29 6.46
C TRP A 98 -8.92 0.73 6.36
N PRO A 99 -7.93 1.28 7.09
CA PRO A 99 -6.56 0.76 7.10
C PRO A 99 -6.49 -0.75 7.38
N GLN A 100 -7.32 -1.22 8.31
CA GLN A 100 -7.40 -2.63 8.70
C GLN A 100 -7.88 -3.55 7.56
N GLU A 101 -8.71 -3.05 6.65
CA GLU A 101 -9.13 -3.82 5.47
C GLU A 101 -7.96 -4.03 4.50
N VAL A 102 -7.15 -2.99 4.28
CA VAL A 102 -5.93 -3.08 3.47
C VAL A 102 -4.98 -4.13 4.07
N VAL A 103 -4.76 -4.06 5.39
CA VAL A 103 -3.92 -5.02 6.13
C VAL A 103 -4.46 -6.44 5.98
N ALA A 104 -5.76 -6.66 6.17
CA ALA A 104 -6.38 -7.99 6.07
C ALA A 104 -6.28 -8.55 4.65
N ARG A 105 -6.51 -7.72 3.63
CA ARG A 105 -6.39 -8.11 2.22
C ARG A 105 -4.95 -8.48 1.85
N ALA A 106 -3.99 -7.63 2.19
CA ALA A 106 -2.57 -7.88 1.95
C ALA A 106 -2.09 -9.15 2.67
N THR A 107 -2.41 -9.28 3.96
CA THR A 107 -2.06 -10.46 4.78
C THR A 107 -2.56 -11.76 4.15
N ARG A 108 -3.82 -11.80 3.69
CA ARG A 108 -4.39 -12.98 3.03
C ARG A 108 -3.63 -13.38 1.76
N GLN A 109 -3.25 -12.41 0.93
CA GLN A 109 -2.52 -12.69 -0.31
C GLN A 109 -1.08 -13.18 -0.03
N ILE A 110 -0.38 -12.51 0.89
CA ILE A 110 0.99 -12.87 1.30
C ILE A 110 1.01 -14.32 1.82
N LEU A 111 0.11 -14.66 2.75
CA LEU A 111 0.06 -16.00 3.34
C LEU A 111 -0.29 -17.08 2.31
N LYS A 112 -1.20 -16.78 1.37
CA LYS A 112 -1.59 -17.69 0.30
C LYS A 112 -0.37 -18.06 -0.56
N ILE A 113 0.42 -17.08 -0.97
CA ILE A 113 1.58 -17.30 -1.86
C ILE A 113 2.72 -18.00 -1.14
N HIS A 114 3.00 -17.64 0.11
CA HIS A 114 3.99 -18.37 0.90
C HIS A 114 3.60 -19.84 1.06
N LYS A 115 2.32 -20.14 1.28
CA LYS A 115 1.83 -21.52 1.34
C LYS A 115 1.99 -22.24 -0.01
N GLU A 116 1.63 -21.61 -1.12
CA GLU A 116 1.77 -22.18 -2.47
C GLU A 116 3.23 -22.44 -2.83
N ASN A 117 4.14 -21.50 -2.55
CA ASN A 117 5.57 -21.66 -2.81
C ASN A 117 6.19 -22.79 -1.98
N ASN A 118 5.83 -22.90 -0.69
CA ASN A 118 6.28 -24.00 0.16
C ASN A 118 5.76 -25.36 -0.32
N SER A 119 4.53 -25.43 -0.82
CA SER A 119 3.97 -26.68 -1.36
C SER A 119 4.67 -27.15 -2.64
N ARG A 120 5.14 -26.22 -3.48
CA ARG A 120 5.91 -26.53 -4.70
C ARG A 120 7.31 -27.06 -4.39
N LEU A 121 7.96 -26.54 -3.35
CA LEU A 121 9.27 -27.00 -2.89
C LEU A 121 9.25 -28.42 -2.30
N LEU A 122 8.10 -28.87 -1.78
CA LEU A 122 7.95 -30.22 -1.24
C LEU A 122 7.61 -31.28 -2.31
N GLN A 123 7.36 -30.86 -3.56
CA GLN A 123 6.97 -31.73 -4.68
C GLN A 123 8.07 -31.90 -5.76
N GLY A 124 9.20 -31.21 -5.63
CA GLY A 124 10.37 -31.32 -6.53
C GLY A 124 11.55 -31.96 -5.82
#